data_AF-A0A517RGU1-F1
#
_entry.id   AF-A0A517RGU1-F1
#
_cell.length_a   1.000
_cell.length_b   1.000
_cell.length_c   1.000
_cell.angle_alpha   90.00
_cell.angle_beta   90.00
_cell.angle_gamma   90.00
#
_symmetry.space_group_name_H-M   'P 1'
#
loop_
_entity.id
_entity.type
_entity.pdbx_description
1 polymer ?
#
loop_
_entity_poly.entity_id
_entity_poly.type
_entity_poly.pdbx_seq_one_letter_code
_entity_poly.pdbx_strand_id
1 'polypeptide(L)'
;MSAYLTTRRTMLRGLGVAMALPWLESLQVWGQEAGTTAVKGEAPVRFAALFSGNGFHRDHWWAKGAGKSMELGPVLKPLTEFRERLLFIRGLYNEEALKGNIHSSQTGNILSGAPLESGGGIRSGISIDQLLAKHYGQTTKVPSLVLGCEKSNPSVHKNYSMLYSSHISWSSPTTPTPLEVYPALAFDRLFRQDASKSDQSVLDAVLSDAKDLRRGISRSDKQKLDEYLNSVREVEQRIERAGQRGELQGWRPALDKPNIPRPADGIPQDIADHMRLMCDILVLAFQTDSTRLCTLKLNNDHSSLRFPNLGVDYMIHHLLSHQESEDWLKVNQFFLEQVAYVARKLDAIQEGSRTALDNSIIMYCSSMLTGSHDATKLPVVILGRGGGKLETGRVLDYLDKPNRKMCSLYLSLMDKYGLHLDQFGDSNERLAEI
;
A
#
# COMPACT_ATOMS: atom_id res chain seq x y z
N MET A 1 28.72 -21.35 60.35
CA MET A 1 29.87 -21.15 59.43
C MET A 1 29.51 -21.91 58.15
N SER A 2 29.29 -21.27 57.01
CA SER A 2 30.31 -20.55 56.24
C SER A 2 29.70 -19.40 55.45
N ALA A 3 30.26 -18.20 55.57
CA ALA A 3 29.93 -17.06 54.73
C ALA A 3 30.81 -17.13 53.47
N TYR A 4 30.19 -17.28 52.29
CA TYR A 4 30.91 -17.16 51.04
C TYR A 4 31.18 -15.68 50.75
N LEU A 5 32.38 -15.22 51.09
CA LEU A 5 32.91 -13.91 50.70
C LEU A 5 33.39 -13.97 49.25
N THR A 6 32.49 -13.70 48.31
CA THR A 6 32.89 -13.43 46.93
C THR A 6 33.50 -12.02 46.88
N THR A 7 34.82 -11.93 46.73
CA THR A 7 35.52 -10.63 46.68
C THR A 7 35.32 -9.95 45.32
N ARG A 8 35.25 -8.60 45.32
CA ARG A 8 35.10 -7.75 44.11
C ARG A 8 36.11 -8.09 42.99
N ARG A 9 37.29 -8.63 43.36
CA ARG A 9 38.34 -9.04 42.41
C ARG A 9 38.01 -10.34 41.66
N THR A 10 37.17 -11.22 42.22
CA THR A 10 36.67 -12.43 41.54
C THR A 10 35.58 -12.08 40.52
N MET A 11 34.71 -11.12 40.84
CA MET A 11 33.67 -10.64 39.92
C MET A 11 34.26 -9.92 38.70
N LEU A 12 35.33 -9.14 38.89
CA LEU A 12 36.01 -8.43 37.79
C LEU A 12 36.88 -9.34 36.90
N ARG A 13 37.27 -10.53 37.38
CA ARG A 13 37.97 -11.54 36.55
C ARG A 13 37.01 -12.36 35.67
N GLY A 14 35.71 -12.34 35.95
CA GLY A 14 34.68 -13.00 35.14
C GLY A 14 34.15 -12.18 33.96
N LEU A 15 34.52 -10.90 33.84
CA LEU A 15 34.10 -9.98 32.76
C LEU A 15 34.90 -10.13 31.45
N GLY A 16 35.75 -11.16 31.34
CA GLY A 16 36.60 -11.38 30.17
C GLY A 16 35.92 -12.09 28.98
N VAL A 17 34.74 -12.69 29.18
CA VAL A 17 33.97 -13.33 28.10
C VAL A 17 32.48 -13.11 28.36
N ALA A 18 31.99 -11.90 28.10
CA ALA A 18 30.57 -11.70 27.90
C ALA A 18 30.24 -12.08 26.46
N MET A 19 29.78 -13.32 26.25
CA MET A 19 29.01 -13.63 25.06
C MET A 19 27.78 -12.73 25.11
N ALA A 20 27.65 -11.80 24.17
CA ALA A 20 26.45 -10.99 24.03
C ALA A 20 25.27 -11.94 23.78
N LEU A 21 24.52 -12.23 24.84
CA LEU A 21 23.27 -12.96 24.70
C LEU A 21 22.32 -12.11 23.85
N PRO A 22 21.56 -12.73 22.92
CA PRO A 22 20.47 -12.04 22.24
C PRO A 22 19.56 -11.37 23.26
N TRP A 23 19.10 -10.17 22.94
CA TRP A 23 18.16 -9.44 23.79
C TRP A 23 16.86 -10.23 23.95
N LEU A 24 16.62 -10.78 25.15
CA LEU A 24 15.43 -11.54 25.47
C LEU A 24 14.35 -10.58 25.98
N GLU A 25 13.39 -10.22 25.12
CA GLU A 25 12.29 -9.30 25.44
C GLU A 25 11.38 -9.77 26.59
N SER A 26 11.47 -11.05 26.98
CA SER A 26 10.69 -11.67 28.04
C SER A 26 11.24 -11.43 29.46
N LEU A 27 12.46 -10.91 29.60
CA LEU A 27 13.11 -10.73 30.89
C LEU A 27 13.21 -9.24 31.26
N GLN A 28 12.53 -8.83 32.33
CA GLN A 28 12.78 -7.53 32.96
C GLN A 28 14.20 -7.53 33.55
N VAL A 29 15.08 -6.70 33.00
CA VAL A 29 16.46 -6.57 33.47
C VAL A 29 16.45 -5.93 34.87
N TRP A 30 17.10 -6.58 35.84
CA TRP A 30 17.27 -6.07 37.20
C TRP A 30 18.16 -4.83 37.18
N GLY A 31 17.51 -3.66 37.22
CA GLY A 31 18.14 -2.35 37.05
C GLY A 31 17.17 -1.25 36.61
N GLN A 32 15.92 -1.58 36.23
CA GLN A 32 14.85 -0.59 36.11
C GLN A 32 14.48 -0.05 37.50
N GLU A 33 14.67 1.26 37.70
CA GLU A 33 14.08 1.97 38.83
C GLU A 33 12.54 1.86 38.76
N ALA A 34 11.94 1.40 39.85
CA ALA A 34 10.49 1.38 39.99
C ALA A 34 9.97 2.84 40.00
N GLY A 35 9.36 3.26 38.89
CA GLY A 35 8.75 4.59 38.78
C GLY A 35 9.03 5.34 37.47
N THR A 36 9.99 4.90 36.67
CA THR A 36 10.17 5.38 35.29
C THR A 36 9.72 4.30 34.33
N THR A 37 8.42 4.26 34.02
CA THR A 37 7.96 3.64 32.79
C THR A 37 8.60 4.39 31.63
N ALA A 38 9.77 3.93 31.17
CA ALA A 38 10.16 4.16 29.79
C ALA A 38 8.94 3.75 28.96
N VAL A 39 8.33 4.71 28.25
CA VAL A 39 7.21 4.44 27.36
C VAL A 39 7.68 3.31 26.46
N LYS A 40 7.13 2.11 26.64
CA LYS A 40 7.29 1.01 25.70
C LYS A 40 6.77 1.58 24.38
N GLY A 41 7.65 1.89 23.43
CA GLY A 41 7.22 2.40 22.14
C GLY A 41 6.34 1.35 21.48
N GLU A 42 5.06 1.64 21.29
CA GLU A 42 4.20 0.74 20.53
C GLU A 42 4.65 0.72 19.07
N ALA A 43 4.59 -0.45 18.45
CA ALA A 43 4.87 -0.58 17.03
C ALA A 43 3.95 0.33 16.20
N PRO A 44 4.48 1.00 15.16
CA PRO A 44 3.73 1.98 14.40
C PRO A 44 2.61 1.33 13.58
N VAL A 45 1.51 2.06 13.41
CA VAL A 45 0.46 1.65 12.48
C VAL A 45 0.93 1.88 11.05
N ARG A 46 0.73 0.90 10.17
CA ARG A 46 1.06 0.98 8.74
C ARG A 46 -0.20 0.91 7.90
N PHE A 47 -0.20 1.57 6.75
CA PHE A 47 -1.32 1.52 5.81
C PHE A 47 -0.83 1.09 4.43
N ALA A 48 -1.51 0.10 3.85
CA ALA A 48 -1.31 -0.28 2.46
C ALA A 48 -2.63 -0.29 1.69
N ALA A 49 -2.63 0.30 0.50
CA ALA A 49 -3.72 0.17 -0.47
C ALA A 49 -3.30 -0.77 -1.60
N LEU A 50 -3.93 -1.93 -1.70
CA LEU A 50 -3.75 -2.89 -2.77
C LEU A 50 -4.91 -2.82 -3.76
N PHE A 51 -4.61 -2.97 -5.04
CA PHE A 51 -5.61 -2.84 -6.10
C PHE A 51 -5.42 -3.86 -7.22
N SER A 52 -6.54 -4.40 -7.72
CA SER A 52 -6.61 -5.03 -9.04
C SER A 52 -7.82 -4.51 -9.83
N GLY A 53 -7.64 -4.24 -11.12
CA GLY A 53 -8.68 -3.67 -12.00
C GLY A 53 -9.65 -4.70 -12.57
N ASN A 54 -10.61 -4.24 -13.39
CA ASN A 54 -11.58 -5.05 -14.15
C ASN A 54 -12.63 -5.85 -13.35
N GLY A 55 -12.67 -5.71 -12.02
CA GLY A 55 -13.68 -6.35 -11.16
C GLY A 55 -13.48 -7.86 -10.99
N PHE A 56 -14.56 -8.55 -10.62
CA PHE A 56 -14.55 -9.95 -10.23
C PHE A 56 -15.74 -10.72 -10.81
N HIS A 57 -15.68 -12.04 -10.69
CA HIS A 57 -16.76 -12.94 -11.03
C HIS A 57 -18.02 -12.59 -10.23
N ARG A 58 -19.13 -12.35 -10.94
CA ARG A 58 -20.34 -11.69 -10.42
C ARG A 58 -20.97 -12.39 -9.22
N ASP A 59 -20.95 -13.71 -9.20
CA ASP A 59 -21.62 -14.53 -8.18
C ASP A 59 -20.70 -14.97 -7.03
N HIS A 60 -19.44 -14.53 -7.04
CA HIS A 60 -18.40 -15.10 -6.17
C HIS A 60 -17.70 -14.08 -5.25
N TRP A 61 -18.01 -12.79 -5.40
CA TRP A 61 -17.61 -11.74 -4.46
C TRP A 61 -18.67 -11.51 -3.38
N TRP A 62 -18.61 -12.26 -2.28
CA TRP A 62 -19.50 -12.09 -1.14
C TRP A 62 -18.88 -12.64 0.15
N ALA A 63 -19.36 -12.17 1.30
CA ALA A 63 -19.08 -12.75 2.61
C ALA A 63 -20.34 -12.75 3.47
N LYS A 64 -20.47 -13.71 4.38
CA LYS A 64 -21.62 -13.86 5.30
C LYS A 64 -21.16 -14.27 6.69
N GLY A 65 -21.93 -13.90 7.71
CA GLY A 65 -21.61 -14.19 9.11
C GLY A 65 -20.46 -13.34 9.64
N ALA A 66 -19.79 -13.83 10.69
CA ALA A 66 -18.74 -13.11 11.40
C ALA A 66 -17.73 -14.08 12.06
N GLY A 67 -16.58 -13.54 12.47
CA GLY A 67 -15.53 -14.25 13.18
C GLY A 67 -15.02 -15.49 12.46
N LYS A 68 -14.70 -16.54 13.22
CA LYS A 68 -14.21 -17.82 12.70
C LYS A 68 -15.20 -18.51 11.74
N SER A 69 -16.50 -18.32 11.99
CA SER A 69 -17.61 -18.86 11.18
C SER A 69 -17.93 -18.04 9.93
N MET A 70 -17.22 -16.93 9.66
CA MET A 70 -17.45 -16.14 8.46
C MET A 70 -17.25 -16.99 7.21
N GLU A 71 -18.26 -17.00 6.35
CA GLU A 71 -18.21 -17.65 5.05
C GLU A 71 -17.73 -16.65 3.99
N LEU A 72 -16.86 -17.10 3.10
CA LEU A 72 -16.29 -16.30 2.02
C LEU A 72 -16.64 -16.95 0.68
N GLY A 73 -17.09 -16.14 -0.27
CA GLY A 73 -17.35 -16.57 -1.63
C GLY A 73 -16.08 -17.03 -2.36
N PRO A 74 -16.21 -17.78 -3.48
CA PRO A 74 -15.07 -18.40 -4.15
C PRO A 74 -13.92 -17.45 -4.53
N VAL A 75 -14.18 -16.20 -4.90
CA VAL A 75 -13.13 -15.21 -5.21
C VAL A 75 -12.26 -14.92 -3.99
N LEU A 76 -12.86 -14.88 -2.80
CA LEU A 76 -12.21 -14.55 -1.53
C LEU A 76 -11.59 -15.76 -0.83
N LYS A 77 -11.68 -16.96 -1.43
CA LYS A 77 -11.13 -18.19 -0.86
C LYS A 77 -9.70 -18.05 -0.32
N PRO A 78 -8.76 -17.35 -1.01
CA PRO A 78 -7.40 -17.16 -0.51
C PRO A 78 -7.30 -16.43 0.85
N LEU A 79 -8.31 -15.66 1.23
CA LEU A 79 -8.34 -14.89 2.49
C LEU A 79 -8.95 -15.66 3.67
N THR A 80 -9.33 -16.92 3.47
CA THR A 80 -10.04 -17.75 4.47
C THR A 80 -9.31 -17.86 5.81
N GLU A 81 -7.99 -17.96 5.82
CA GLU A 81 -7.21 -18.08 7.06
C GLU A 81 -7.25 -16.79 7.91
N PHE A 82 -7.62 -15.65 7.31
CA PHE A 82 -7.61 -14.34 7.96
C PHE A 82 -8.99 -13.83 8.38
N ARG A 83 -10.04 -14.67 8.39
CA ARG A 83 -11.43 -14.24 8.68
C ARG A 83 -11.56 -13.36 9.92
N GLU A 84 -10.91 -13.69 11.02
CA GLU A 84 -10.97 -12.89 12.27
C GLU A 84 -10.23 -11.54 12.19
N ARG A 85 -9.35 -11.38 11.21
CA ARG A 85 -8.60 -10.15 10.89
C ARG A 85 -9.10 -9.48 9.62
N LEU A 86 -10.21 -9.96 9.04
CA LEU A 86 -10.81 -9.47 7.81
C LEU A 86 -12.04 -8.64 8.14
N LEU A 87 -12.16 -7.49 7.47
CA LEU A 87 -13.38 -6.71 7.38
C LEU A 87 -13.83 -6.73 5.92
N PHE A 88 -14.98 -7.35 5.66
CA PHE A 88 -15.58 -7.31 4.33
C PHE A 88 -16.60 -6.17 4.29
N ILE A 89 -16.48 -5.26 3.32
CA ILE A 89 -17.34 -4.08 3.22
C ILE A 89 -18.12 -4.12 1.91
N ARG A 90 -19.45 -4.09 2.01
CA ARG A 90 -20.36 -4.20 0.88
C ARG A 90 -21.10 -2.89 0.66
N GLY A 91 -21.23 -2.50 -0.61
CA GLY A 91 -22.13 -1.43 -1.04
C GLY A 91 -21.51 -0.03 -1.14
N LEU A 92 -20.22 0.12 -0.86
CA LEU A 92 -19.55 1.42 -1.02
C LEU A 92 -19.39 1.81 -2.49
N TYR A 93 -19.41 3.10 -2.79
CA TYR A 93 -19.14 3.62 -4.13
C TYR A 93 -18.49 5.02 -4.09
N ASN A 94 -17.87 5.43 -5.20
CA ASN A 94 -17.47 6.82 -5.43
C ASN A 94 -18.51 7.47 -6.35
N GLU A 95 -19.08 8.61 -5.95
CA GLU A 95 -20.12 9.27 -6.75
C GLU A 95 -19.59 9.75 -8.11
N GLU A 96 -18.36 10.29 -8.12
CA GLU A 96 -17.71 10.77 -9.33
C GLU A 96 -17.37 9.65 -10.33
N ALA A 97 -17.26 8.40 -9.87
CA ALA A 97 -17.04 7.24 -10.75
C ALA A 97 -18.27 6.95 -11.64
N LEU A 98 -19.45 7.43 -11.26
CA LEU A 98 -20.70 7.22 -12.00
C LEU A 98 -20.98 8.30 -13.06
N LYS A 99 -20.23 9.41 -13.04
CA LYS A 99 -20.46 10.57 -13.91
C LYS A 99 -19.59 10.58 -15.18
N GLY A 100 -18.50 9.82 -15.18
CA GLY A 100 -17.52 9.80 -16.26
C GLY A 100 -17.58 8.56 -17.16
N ASN A 101 -16.46 8.25 -17.81
CA ASN A 101 -16.32 7.03 -18.61
C ASN A 101 -16.05 5.78 -17.74
N ILE A 102 -16.18 4.60 -18.35
CA ILE A 102 -15.71 3.34 -17.75
C ILE A 102 -14.18 3.29 -17.68
N HIS A 103 -13.64 2.51 -16.75
CA HIS A 103 -12.20 2.38 -16.45
C HIS A 103 -11.57 3.68 -15.95
N SER A 104 -11.36 4.69 -16.80
CA SER A 104 -10.59 5.89 -16.42
C SER A 104 -11.27 6.64 -15.27
N SER A 105 -12.57 6.90 -15.36
CA SER A 105 -13.31 7.58 -14.30
C SER A 105 -13.61 6.70 -13.09
N GLN A 106 -13.59 5.38 -13.25
CA GLN A 106 -13.82 4.44 -12.16
C GLN A 106 -12.54 4.18 -11.34
N THR A 107 -11.38 4.12 -11.99
CA THR A 107 -10.07 3.87 -11.35
C THR A 107 -9.40 5.14 -10.87
N GLY A 108 -9.40 6.21 -11.68
CA GLY A 108 -8.56 7.38 -11.40
C GLY A 108 -8.99 8.16 -10.16
N ASN A 109 -10.23 7.97 -9.71
CA ASN A 109 -10.72 8.55 -8.47
C ASN A 109 -10.74 7.58 -7.30
N ILE A 110 -10.33 6.31 -7.46
CA ILE A 110 -10.64 5.27 -6.47
C ILE A 110 -10.18 5.67 -5.07
N LEU A 111 -8.96 6.20 -4.92
CA LEU A 111 -8.40 6.66 -3.65
C LEU A 111 -8.61 8.16 -3.33
N SER A 112 -9.26 8.94 -4.20
CA SER A 112 -9.46 10.39 -4.02
C SER A 112 -10.92 10.82 -3.92
N GLY A 113 -11.85 10.03 -4.49
CA GLY A 113 -13.26 10.38 -4.70
C GLY A 113 -13.49 11.63 -5.55
N ALA A 114 -12.45 12.13 -6.21
CA ALA A 114 -12.50 13.41 -6.91
C ALA A 114 -13.00 13.28 -8.35
N PRO A 115 -13.61 14.35 -8.92
CA PRO A 115 -13.96 14.39 -10.33
C PRO A 115 -12.72 14.33 -11.22
N LEU A 116 -12.85 13.70 -12.38
CA LEU A 116 -11.77 13.64 -13.37
C LEU A 116 -12.04 14.55 -14.56
N GLU A 117 -11.00 15.17 -15.10
CA GLU A 117 -11.10 16.00 -16.30
C GLU A 117 -11.00 15.16 -17.59
N SER A 118 -11.90 15.41 -18.54
CA SER A 118 -11.92 14.80 -19.87
C SER A 118 -11.19 15.65 -20.92
N GLY A 119 -11.16 15.24 -22.19
CA GLY A 119 -10.62 16.06 -23.27
C GLY A 119 -9.10 16.26 -23.21
N GLY A 120 -8.39 15.28 -22.65
CA GLY A 120 -6.93 15.31 -22.48
C GLY A 120 -6.42 16.19 -21.34
N GLY A 121 -7.31 16.70 -20.47
CA GLY A 121 -6.90 17.29 -19.19
C GLY A 121 -6.52 16.22 -18.17
N ILE A 122 -5.60 16.55 -17.26
CA ILE A 122 -5.24 15.69 -16.13
C ILE A 122 -5.58 16.43 -14.85
N ARG A 123 -6.70 16.03 -14.24
CA ARG A 123 -7.19 16.52 -12.96
C ARG A 123 -7.93 15.42 -12.21
N SER A 124 -7.68 15.33 -10.91
CA SER A 124 -8.30 14.46 -9.91
C SER A 124 -8.29 15.24 -8.59
N GLY A 125 -8.06 14.55 -7.47
CA GLY A 125 -7.79 15.11 -6.15
C GLY A 125 -6.61 14.38 -5.51
N ILE A 126 -6.09 14.92 -4.42
CA ILE A 126 -5.02 14.25 -3.66
C ILE A 126 -5.62 12.97 -3.06
N SER A 127 -4.98 11.83 -3.29
CA SER A 127 -5.48 10.54 -2.80
C SER A 127 -5.18 10.34 -1.30
N ILE A 128 -5.95 9.47 -0.64
CA ILE A 128 -5.82 9.18 0.80
C ILE A 128 -4.38 8.79 1.17
N ASP A 129 -3.76 7.89 0.41
CA ASP A 129 -2.38 7.43 0.66
C ASP A 129 -1.37 8.59 0.63
N GLN A 130 -1.58 9.56 -0.28
CA GLN A 130 -0.71 10.72 -0.40
C GLN A 130 -1.01 11.81 0.66
N LEU A 131 -2.26 11.93 1.13
CA LEU A 131 -2.58 12.76 2.30
C LEU A 131 -1.94 12.20 3.58
N LEU A 132 -2.05 10.89 3.79
CA LEU A 132 -1.38 10.20 4.89
C LEU A 132 0.15 10.38 4.79
N ALA A 133 0.72 10.34 3.59
CA ALA A 133 2.15 10.54 3.39
C ALA A 133 2.61 11.97 3.73
N LYS A 134 1.79 12.98 3.44
CA LYS A 134 2.06 14.37 3.86
C LYS A 134 2.01 14.54 5.38
N HIS A 135 1.09 13.84 6.04
CA HIS A 135 0.92 13.91 7.50
C HIS A 135 1.99 13.13 8.26
N TYR A 136 2.28 11.89 7.84
CA TYR A 136 3.05 10.93 8.63
C TYR A 136 4.38 10.50 8.00
N GLY A 137 4.55 10.69 6.69
CA GLY A 137 5.72 10.25 5.93
C GLY A 137 7.02 11.01 6.22
N GLN A 138 7.02 11.95 7.15
CA GLN A 138 8.24 12.58 7.69
C GLN A 138 8.93 11.70 8.75
N THR A 139 8.26 10.65 9.22
CA THR A 139 8.80 9.72 10.23
C THR A 139 9.59 8.56 9.65
N THR A 140 9.63 8.42 8.32
CA THR A 140 10.30 7.32 7.61
C THR A 140 11.19 7.84 6.49
N LYS A 141 12.17 7.02 6.07
CA LYS A 141 13.09 7.37 4.97
C LYS A 141 12.34 7.59 3.65
N VAL A 142 11.39 6.72 3.36
CA VAL A 142 10.51 6.82 2.19
C VAL A 142 9.11 7.22 2.68
N PRO A 143 8.56 8.38 2.27
CA PRO A 143 7.28 8.87 2.81
C PRO A 143 6.07 8.08 2.34
N SER A 144 6.14 7.58 1.10
CA SER A 144 5.15 6.74 0.44
C SER A 144 5.88 5.88 -0.58
N LEU A 145 5.53 4.60 -0.63
CA LEU A 145 6.03 3.66 -1.64
C LEU A 145 4.88 3.32 -2.60
N VAL A 146 4.95 3.76 -3.85
CA VAL A 146 3.92 3.48 -4.86
C VAL A 146 4.46 2.47 -5.87
N LEU A 147 3.93 1.26 -5.81
CA LEU A 147 4.35 0.08 -6.57
C LEU A 147 3.30 -0.32 -7.61
N GLY A 148 3.75 -0.86 -8.73
CA GLY A 148 2.92 -1.42 -9.78
C GLY A 148 3.46 -2.71 -10.38
N CYS A 149 2.57 -3.56 -10.88
CA CYS A 149 2.92 -4.76 -11.64
C CYS A 149 2.56 -4.65 -13.14
N GLU A 150 2.07 -3.49 -13.58
CA GLU A 150 1.81 -3.19 -14.99
C GLU A 150 2.20 -1.75 -15.30
N LYS A 151 2.82 -1.52 -16.46
CA LYS A 151 3.26 -0.18 -16.90
C LYS A 151 2.06 0.74 -17.15
N SER A 152 2.27 2.05 -16.99
CA SER A 152 1.26 3.05 -17.35
C SER A 152 0.93 3.00 -18.84
N ASN A 153 -0.36 3.16 -19.17
CA ASN A 153 -0.84 3.23 -20.54
C ASN A 153 -1.10 4.71 -20.90
N PRO A 154 -0.30 5.32 -21.80
CA PRO A 154 -0.43 6.73 -22.17
C PRO A 154 -1.51 6.99 -23.24
N SER A 155 -2.38 6.01 -23.53
CA SER A 155 -3.41 6.12 -24.56
C SER A 155 -4.62 6.95 -24.09
N VAL A 156 -5.59 7.16 -24.98
CA VAL A 156 -6.87 7.81 -24.65
C VAL A 156 -8.00 6.81 -24.86
N HIS A 157 -8.92 6.72 -23.91
CA HIS A 157 -10.11 5.88 -23.98
C HIS A 157 -11.36 6.69 -23.66
N LYS A 158 -12.34 6.70 -24.57
CA LYS A 158 -13.61 7.45 -24.43
C LYS A 158 -13.41 8.89 -23.94
N ASN A 159 -12.48 9.62 -24.58
CA ASN A 159 -12.13 11.02 -24.28
C ASN A 159 -11.43 11.27 -22.91
N TYR A 160 -10.99 10.23 -22.21
CA TYR A 160 -10.16 10.35 -21.00
C TYR A 160 -8.77 9.76 -21.24
N SER A 161 -7.77 10.31 -20.56
CA SER A 161 -6.44 9.73 -20.53
C SER A 161 -6.44 8.38 -19.81
N MET A 162 -5.79 7.37 -20.39
CA MET A 162 -5.58 6.07 -19.75
C MET A 162 -4.64 6.14 -18.55
N LEU A 163 -3.99 7.29 -18.32
CA LEU A 163 -3.29 7.57 -17.06
C LEU A 163 -4.19 7.41 -15.83
N TYR A 164 -5.47 7.76 -15.94
CA TYR A 164 -6.45 7.55 -14.86
C TYR A 164 -6.76 6.07 -14.61
N SER A 165 -6.65 5.20 -15.63
CA SER A 165 -6.76 3.74 -15.46
C SER A 165 -5.44 3.13 -14.93
N SER A 166 -4.32 3.83 -15.16
CA SER A 166 -2.99 3.40 -14.76
C SER A 166 -2.55 3.89 -13.37
N HIS A 167 -3.15 4.94 -12.84
CA HIS A 167 -2.79 5.52 -11.54
C HIS A 167 -3.98 5.62 -10.59
N ILE A 168 -3.73 5.26 -9.34
CA ILE A 168 -4.70 5.43 -8.23
C ILE A 168 -4.17 6.37 -7.14
N SER A 169 -2.86 6.61 -7.11
CA SER A 169 -2.19 7.55 -6.21
C SER A 169 -1.97 8.89 -6.90
N TRP A 170 -2.32 9.98 -6.22
CA TRP A 170 -2.26 11.35 -6.73
C TRP A 170 -1.65 12.27 -5.67
N SER A 171 -0.43 12.75 -5.90
CA SER A 171 0.28 13.62 -4.96
C SER A 171 -0.26 15.06 -4.95
N SER A 172 -0.87 15.45 -6.08
CA SER A 172 -1.59 16.72 -6.27
C SER A 172 -2.84 16.49 -7.12
N PRO A 173 -3.79 17.46 -7.14
CA PRO A 173 -4.98 17.37 -8.00
C PRO A 173 -4.67 17.23 -9.49
N THR A 174 -3.44 17.47 -9.96
CA THR A 174 -3.08 17.37 -11.38
C THR A 174 -1.88 16.46 -11.62
N THR A 175 -1.46 15.70 -10.60
CA THR A 175 -0.21 14.96 -10.63
C THR A 175 -0.42 13.53 -10.12
N PRO A 176 -0.39 12.52 -11.00
CA PRO A 176 -0.31 11.14 -10.55
C PRO A 176 1.04 10.90 -9.87
N THR A 177 1.05 10.11 -8.80
CA THR A 177 2.30 9.67 -8.18
C THR A 177 2.90 8.56 -9.05
N PRO A 178 4.19 8.65 -9.47
CA PRO A 178 4.81 7.65 -10.33
C PRO A 178 4.69 6.23 -9.76
N LEU A 179 4.27 5.27 -10.60
CA LEU A 179 4.29 3.84 -10.25
C LEU A 179 5.69 3.27 -10.52
N GLU A 180 6.36 2.77 -9.47
CA GLU A 180 7.56 1.98 -9.65
C GLU A 180 7.16 0.55 -10.04
N VAL A 181 7.62 0.09 -11.20
CA VAL A 181 7.32 -1.24 -11.74
C VAL A 181 8.53 -2.16 -11.75
N TYR A 182 9.73 -1.64 -11.49
CA TYR A 182 10.97 -2.38 -11.47
C TYR A 182 11.33 -2.76 -10.02
N PRO A 183 11.32 -4.06 -9.65
CA PRO A 183 11.60 -4.49 -8.28
C PRO A 183 12.97 -4.02 -7.77
N ALA A 184 13.99 -4.02 -8.63
CA ALA A 184 15.33 -3.56 -8.30
C ALA A 184 15.36 -2.07 -7.89
N LEU A 185 14.65 -1.21 -8.63
CA LEU A 185 14.56 0.22 -8.33
C LEU A 185 13.74 0.50 -7.06
N ALA A 186 12.64 -0.24 -6.87
CA ALA A 186 11.86 -0.17 -5.64
C ALA A 186 12.69 -0.58 -4.40
N PHE A 187 13.51 -1.64 -4.52
CA PHE A 187 14.44 -2.06 -3.47
C PHE A 187 15.50 -0.98 -3.19
N ASP A 188 16.12 -0.42 -4.23
CA ASP A 188 17.13 0.64 -4.10
C ASP A 188 16.55 1.93 -3.49
N ARG A 189 15.27 2.22 -3.74
CA ARG A 189 14.55 3.32 -3.10
C ARG A 189 14.55 3.18 -1.58
N LEU A 190 14.36 1.97 -1.07
CA LEU A 190 14.34 1.67 0.36
C LEU A 190 15.77 1.64 0.94
N PHE A 191 16.71 0.96 0.28
CA PHE A 191 17.97 0.56 0.93
C PHE A 191 19.22 1.25 0.44
N ARG A 192 19.22 1.90 -0.75
CA ARG A 192 20.42 2.60 -1.23
C ARG A 192 20.77 3.75 -0.28
N GLN A 193 22.03 3.79 0.17
CA GLN A 193 22.53 4.76 1.14
C GLN A 193 22.90 6.10 0.48
N ASP A 194 23.19 6.09 -0.83
CA ASP A 194 23.79 7.23 -1.51
C ASP A 194 22.77 7.97 -2.36
N ALA A 195 22.37 9.14 -1.90
CA ALA A 195 22.04 10.23 -2.80
C ALA A 195 23.05 11.33 -2.48
N SER A 196 24.03 11.53 -3.38
CA SER A 196 25.17 12.41 -3.15
C SER A 196 24.79 13.87 -3.44
N LYS A 197 25.54 14.84 -2.91
CA LYS A 197 25.38 16.27 -3.30
C LYS A 197 25.56 16.50 -4.81
N SER A 198 26.28 15.60 -5.50
CA SER A 198 26.40 15.64 -6.97
C SER A 198 25.07 15.35 -7.65
N ASP A 199 24.22 14.50 -7.06
CA ASP A 199 22.91 14.14 -7.62
C ASP A 199 21.99 15.38 -7.61
N GLN A 200 22.04 16.21 -6.55
CA GLN A 200 21.30 17.49 -6.47
C GLN A 200 21.61 18.43 -7.64
N SER A 201 22.90 18.67 -7.94
CA SER A 201 23.29 19.58 -9.03
C SER A 201 22.86 19.11 -10.42
N VAL A 202 22.81 17.79 -10.64
CA VAL A 202 22.32 17.20 -11.90
C VAL A 202 20.81 17.33 -11.99
N LEU A 203 20.08 17.11 -10.88
CA LEU A 203 18.63 17.27 -10.82
C LEU A 203 18.22 18.72 -11.10
N ASP A 204 18.92 19.70 -10.50
CA ASP A 204 18.68 21.13 -10.75
C ASP A 204 18.84 21.48 -12.24
N ALA A 205 19.90 20.97 -12.88
CA ALA A 205 20.13 21.16 -14.31
C ALA A 205 19.03 20.50 -15.17
N VAL A 206 18.66 19.25 -14.86
CA VAL A 206 17.57 18.52 -15.55
C VAL A 206 16.23 19.24 -15.39
N LEU A 207 15.92 19.76 -14.20
CA LEU A 207 14.70 20.54 -13.95
C LEU A 207 14.68 21.85 -14.74
N SER A 208 15.83 22.51 -14.88
CA SER A 208 15.95 23.73 -15.69
C SER A 208 15.70 23.42 -17.17
N ASP A 209 16.41 22.45 -17.73
CA ASP A 209 16.29 22.06 -19.14
C ASP A 209 14.89 21.56 -19.47
N ALA A 210 14.28 20.81 -18.56
CA ALA A 210 12.92 20.32 -18.73
C ALA A 210 11.88 21.45 -18.70
N LYS A 211 12.06 22.51 -17.92
CA LYS A 211 11.15 23.69 -17.95
C LYS A 211 11.19 24.38 -19.32
N ASP A 212 12.36 24.45 -19.94
CA ASP A 212 12.52 25.04 -21.27
C ASP A 212 11.91 24.14 -22.35
N LEU A 213 12.19 22.83 -22.32
CA LEU A 213 11.57 21.86 -23.22
C LEU A 213 10.04 21.87 -23.11
N ARG A 214 9.50 21.96 -21.89
CA ARG A 214 8.06 21.99 -21.63
C ARG A 214 7.36 23.12 -22.37
N ARG A 215 8.02 24.24 -22.68
CA ARG A 215 7.40 25.37 -23.42
C ARG A 215 7.14 25.04 -24.89
N GLY A 216 7.96 24.19 -25.50
CA GLY A 216 7.93 23.91 -26.95
C GLY A 216 7.22 22.61 -27.37
N ILE A 217 6.81 21.75 -26.42
CA ILE A 217 6.27 20.42 -26.73
C ILE A 217 4.73 20.37 -26.73
N SER A 218 4.19 19.32 -27.36
CA SER A 218 2.75 19.05 -27.47
C SER A 218 2.10 18.80 -26.10
N ARG A 219 0.77 18.91 -26.00
CA ARG A 219 0.03 18.63 -24.75
C ARG A 219 0.24 17.19 -24.25
N SER A 220 0.35 16.22 -25.16
CA SER A 220 0.60 14.80 -24.82
C SER A 220 2.01 14.61 -24.27
N ASP A 221 3.02 15.26 -24.87
CA ASP A 221 4.40 15.16 -24.41
C ASP A 221 4.62 15.90 -23.09
N LYS A 222 3.88 17.00 -22.85
CA LYS A 222 3.87 17.67 -21.53
C LYS A 222 3.46 16.71 -20.41
N GLN A 223 2.51 15.82 -20.66
CA GLN A 223 2.07 14.85 -19.64
C GLN A 223 3.18 13.85 -19.31
N LYS A 224 3.85 13.30 -20.31
CA LYS A 224 5.00 12.40 -20.12
C LYS A 224 6.16 13.10 -19.42
N LEU A 225 6.44 14.35 -19.80
CA LEU A 225 7.47 15.15 -19.18
C LEU A 225 7.12 15.48 -17.72
N ASP A 226 5.87 15.80 -17.42
CA ASP A 226 5.41 16.07 -16.06
C ASP A 226 5.53 14.78 -15.20
N GLU A 227 5.21 13.59 -15.71
CA GLU A 227 5.48 12.31 -15.01
C GLU A 227 6.97 12.13 -14.69
N TYR A 228 7.84 12.34 -15.67
CA TYR A 228 9.29 12.27 -15.49
C TYR A 228 9.78 13.29 -14.45
N LEU A 229 9.36 14.55 -14.54
CA LEU A 229 9.77 15.60 -13.60
C LEU A 229 9.27 15.35 -12.18
N ASN A 230 8.15 14.66 -12.00
CA ASN A 230 7.71 14.25 -10.67
C ASN A 230 8.57 13.11 -10.12
N SER A 231 9.00 12.16 -10.94
CA SER A 231 9.98 11.16 -10.51
C SER A 231 11.31 11.80 -10.07
N VAL A 232 11.73 12.88 -10.74
CA VAL A 232 12.91 13.70 -10.38
C VAL A 232 12.70 14.40 -9.03
N ARG A 233 11.55 15.04 -8.80
CA ARG A 233 11.23 15.69 -7.50
C ARG A 233 11.18 14.72 -6.33
N GLU A 234 10.75 13.47 -6.54
CA GLU A 234 10.80 12.45 -5.48
C GLU A 234 12.25 12.16 -5.06
N VAL A 235 13.20 12.20 -6.01
CA VAL A 235 14.63 12.03 -5.72
C VAL A 235 15.17 13.26 -4.95
N GLU A 236 14.77 14.48 -5.32
CA GLU A 236 15.16 15.70 -4.59
C GLU A 236 14.70 15.66 -3.13
N GLN A 237 13.41 15.36 -2.90
CA GLN A 237 12.87 15.23 -1.54
C GLN A 237 13.58 14.16 -0.72
N ARG A 238 14.08 13.09 -1.38
CA ARG A 238 14.89 12.07 -0.72
C ARG A 238 16.26 12.61 -0.32
N ILE A 239 16.91 13.43 -1.16
CA ILE A 239 18.21 14.05 -0.82
C ILE A 239 18.04 15.03 0.33
N GLU A 240 17.00 15.88 0.31
CA GLU A 240 16.71 16.82 1.40
C GLU A 240 16.49 16.12 2.75
N ARG A 241 15.89 14.92 2.73
CA ARG A 241 15.61 14.12 3.94
C ARG A 241 16.73 13.15 4.32
N ALA A 242 17.77 13.00 3.49
CA ALA A 242 18.89 12.13 3.78
C ALA A 242 19.64 12.64 5.03
N GLY A 243 19.42 11.97 6.17
CA GLY A 243 20.01 12.32 7.46
C GLY A 243 19.01 12.71 8.55
N GLN A 244 17.73 12.93 8.22
CA GLN A 244 16.66 13.21 9.18
C GLN A 244 15.91 11.91 9.54
N ARG A 245 16.56 11.01 10.28
CA ARG A 245 15.87 9.83 10.82
C ARG A 245 14.95 10.26 11.97
N GLY A 246 13.64 10.28 11.71
CA GLY A 246 12.62 10.36 12.75
C GLY A 246 12.47 9.02 13.48
N GLU A 247 13.51 8.56 14.18
CA GLU A 247 13.39 7.37 15.04
C GLU A 247 12.36 7.67 16.14
N LEU A 248 11.24 6.93 16.16
CA LEU A 248 10.32 6.95 17.30
C LEU A 248 11.11 6.49 18.53
N GLN A 249 11.24 7.35 19.54
CA GLN A 249 11.96 7.01 20.76
C GLN A 249 11.36 5.72 21.38
N GLY A 250 12.16 4.67 21.47
CA GLY A 250 11.84 3.46 22.24
C GLY A 250 11.30 2.25 21.47
N TRP A 251 10.99 2.35 20.17
CA TRP A 251 10.65 1.18 19.33
C TRP A 251 11.71 0.96 18.24
N ARG A 252 12.00 -0.30 17.92
CA ARG A 252 12.93 -0.68 16.85
C ARG A 252 12.24 -1.63 15.85
N PRO A 253 12.54 -1.49 14.55
CA PRO A 253 12.02 -2.41 13.55
C PRO A 253 12.47 -3.84 13.83
N ALA A 254 11.67 -4.82 13.39
CA ALA A 254 12.01 -6.23 13.50
C ALA A 254 13.26 -6.60 12.68
N LEU A 255 13.65 -5.74 11.73
CA LEU A 255 14.81 -5.93 10.87
C LEU A 255 15.48 -4.58 10.54
N ASP A 256 16.78 -4.44 10.78
CA ASP A 256 17.50 -3.19 10.50
C ASP A 256 18.03 -3.08 9.05
N LYS A 257 18.17 -4.22 8.35
CA LYS A 257 18.77 -4.34 7.00
C LYS A 257 18.05 -5.40 6.19
N PRO A 258 17.96 -5.27 4.85
CA PRO A 258 17.29 -6.27 4.03
C PRO A 258 17.89 -7.66 4.24
N ASN A 259 17.03 -8.66 4.44
CA ASN A 259 17.40 -10.07 4.61
C ASN A 259 17.17 -10.89 3.32
N ILE A 260 16.83 -10.21 2.22
CA ILE A 260 16.71 -10.78 0.87
C ILE A 260 17.74 -10.11 -0.04
N PRO A 261 18.25 -10.80 -1.08
CA PRO A 261 19.10 -10.17 -2.06
C PRO A 261 18.35 -9.06 -2.81
N ARG A 262 19.08 -8.04 -3.26
CA ARG A 262 18.55 -7.05 -4.21
C ARG A 262 18.02 -7.80 -5.44
N PRO A 263 16.79 -7.53 -5.92
CA PRO A 263 16.29 -8.12 -7.15
C PRO A 263 17.19 -7.83 -8.36
N ALA A 264 17.16 -8.73 -9.34
CA ALA A 264 17.83 -8.51 -10.62
C ALA A 264 17.22 -7.30 -11.35
N ASP A 265 18.03 -6.64 -12.18
CA ASP A 265 17.54 -5.53 -13.00
C ASP A 265 16.54 -6.02 -14.05
N GLY A 266 15.57 -5.16 -14.39
CA GLY A 266 14.49 -5.48 -15.31
C GLY A 266 13.19 -5.93 -14.62
N ILE A 267 12.24 -6.36 -15.44
CA ILE A 267 10.94 -6.89 -14.99
C ILE A 267 10.95 -8.40 -15.25
N PRO A 268 10.63 -9.25 -14.25
CA PRO A 268 10.47 -10.69 -14.48
C PRO A 268 9.48 -10.97 -15.62
N GLN A 269 9.77 -11.99 -16.44
CA GLN A 269 8.88 -12.38 -17.53
C GLN A 269 7.62 -13.07 -17.01
N ASP A 270 7.75 -13.85 -15.94
CA ASP A 270 6.61 -14.43 -15.25
C ASP A 270 5.94 -13.39 -14.35
N ILE A 271 4.63 -13.23 -14.53
CA ILE A 271 3.86 -12.22 -13.80
C ILE A 271 3.69 -12.58 -12.32
N ALA A 272 3.63 -13.87 -11.98
CA ALA A 272 3.57 -14.30 -10.60
C ALA A 272 4.86 -13.96 -9.87
N ASP A 273 6.02 -14.22 -10.49
CA ASP A 273 7.31 -13.82 -9.93
C ASP A 273 7.41 -12.30 -9.73
N HIS A 274 6.96 -11.51 -10.72
CA HIS A 274 6.94 -10.05 -10.60
C HIS A 274 6.06 -9.57 -9.44
N MET A 275 4.82 -10.05 -9.36
CA MET A 275 3.90 -9.69 -8.27
C MET A 275 4.42 -10.13 -6.90
N ARG A 276 5.01 -11.33 -6.80
CA ARG A 276 5.59 -11.84 -5.56
C ARG A 276 6.76 -10.98 -5.08
N LEU A 277 7.65 -10.57 -5.99
CA LEU A 277 8.75 -9.66 -5.65
C LEU A 277 8.23 -8.30 -5.16
N MET A 278 7.20 -7.74 -5.79
CA MET A 278 6.61 -6.48 -5.34
C MET A 278 5.92 -6.60 -3.98
N CYS A 279 5.26 -7.73 -3.70
CA CYS A 279 4.73 -8.05 -2.38
C CYS A 279 5.85 -8.17 -1.33
N ASP A 280 6.97 -8.83 -1.67
CA ASP A 280 8.11 -8.97 -0.78
C ASP A 280 8.75 -7.62 -0.45
N ILE A 281 8.85 -6.72 -1.42
CA ILE A 281 9.35 -5.36 -1.22
C ILE A 281 8.42 -4.57 -0.29
N LEU A 282 7.10 -4.68 -0.45
CA LEU A 282 6.13 -4.07 0.47
C LEU A 282 6.34 -4.58 1.91
N VAL A 283 6.36 -5.90 2.09
CA VAL A 283 6.55 -6.53 3.41
C VAL A 283 7.86 -6.07 4.03
N LEU A 284 8.94 -6.09 3.26
CA LEU A 284 10.27 -5.71 3.72
C LEU A 284 10.34 -4.22 4.09
N ALA A 285 9.66 -3.36 3.33
CA ALA A 285 9.56 -1.93 3.64
C ALA A 285 8.89 -1.69 4.99
N PHE A 286 7.85 -2.47 5.31
CA PHE A 286 7.15 -2.41 6.58
C PHE A 286 7.98 -3.00 7.73
N GLN A 287 8.57 -4.17 7.51
CA GLN A 287 9.39 -4.88 8.50
C GLN A 287 10.61 -4.06 8.93
N THR A 288 11.21 -3.32 7.99
CA THR A 288 12.38 -2.46 8.23
C THR A 288 12.02 -1.02 8.61
N ASP A 289 10.73 -0.71 8.69
CA ASP A 289 10.21 0.64 8.91
C ASP A 289 10.78 1.70 7.93
N SER A 290 11.14 1.25 6.72
CA SER A 290 11.65 2.12 5.65
C SER A 290 10.54 3.02 5.09
N THR A 291 9.31 2.53 5.08
CA THR A 291 8.06 3.29 4.90
C THR A 291 6.96 2.67 5.75
N ARG A 292 5.97 3.47 6.13
CA ARG A 292 4.72 3.01 6.78
C ARG A 292 3.50 3.12 5.86
N LEU A 293 3.71 3.61 4.64
CA LEU A 293 2.67 3.83 3.64
C LEU A 293 3.08 3.20 2.31
N CYS A 294 2.22 2.33 1.78
CA CYS A 294 2.44 1.67 0.51
C CYS A 294 1.16 1.63 -0.33
N THR A 295 1.28 1.84 -1.63
CA THR A 295 0.24 1.51 -2.59
C THR A 295 0.80 0.45 -3.53
N LEU A 296 0.09 -0.65 -3.75
CA LEU A 296 0.51 -1.72 -4.65
C LEU A 296 -0.59 -2.06 -5.64
N LYS A 297 -0.36 -1.69 -6.90
CA LYS A 297 -1.29 -1.92 -8.01
C LYS A 297 -0.89 -3.17 -8.79
N LEU A 298 -1.65 -4.25 -8.63
CA LEU A 298 -1.36 -5.55 -9.26
C LEU A 298 -1.61 -5.53 -10.78
N ASN A 299 -2.57 -4.74 -11.25
CA ASN A 299 -2.78 -4.50 -12.67
C ASN A 299 -3.46 -3.15 -12.91
N ASN A 300 -3.43 -2.72 -14.17
CA ASN A 300 -4.25 -1.62 -14.63
C ASN A 300 -5.70 -2.02 -14.79
N ASP A 301 -6.60 -1.07 -14.62
CA ASP A 301 -7.91 -1.25 -15.21
C ASP A 301 -7.78 -1.16 -16.74
N HIS A 302 -8.52 -2.00 -17.46
CA HIS A 302 -8.28 -2.25 -18.89
C HIS A 302 -6.87 -2.84 -19.17
N SER A 303 -6.44 -3.77 -18.30
CA SER A 303 -5.13 -4.43 -18.39
C SER A 303 -4.95 -5.28 -19.67
N SER A 304 -3.72 -5.27 -20.18
CA SER A 304 -3.27 -6.13 -21.29
C SER A 304 -2.54 -7.40 -20.84
N LEU A 305 -2.45 -7.63 -19.53
CA LEU A 305 -1.76 -8.79 -18.97
C LEU A 305 -2.41 -10.11 -19.43
N ARG A 306 -1.59 -11.16 -19.49
CA ARG A 306 -2.01 -12.55 -19.68
C ARG A 306 -1.49 -13.36 -18.49
N PHE A 307 -2.07 -14.53 -18.25
CA PHE A 307 -1.74 -15.38 -17.09
C PHE A 307 -1.36 -16.80 -17.53
N PRO A 308 -0.26 -16.96 -18.30
CA PRO A 308 0.21 -18.28 -18.72
C PRO A 308 0.57 -19.19 -17.54
N ASN A 309 1.01 -18.60 -16.42
CA ASN A 309 1.24 -19.31 -15.16
C ASN A 309 -0.02 -20.01 -14.60
N LEU A 310 -1.21 -19.58 -15.03
CA LEU A 310 -2.50 -20.20 -14.70
C LEU A 310 -3.08 -21.03 -15.86
N GLY A 311 -2.33 -21.18 -16.95
CA GLY A 311 -2.84 -21.78 -18.20
C GLY A 311 -3.79 -20.87 -18.98
N VAL A 312 -3.86 -19.57 -18.67
CA VAL A 312 -4.77 -18.59 -19.29
C VAL A 312 -3.97 -17.60 -20.14
N ASP A 313 -3.58 -18.03 -21.33
CA ASP A 313 -2.76 -17.23 -22.25
C ASP A 313 -3.45 -16.89 -23.58
N TYR A 314 -4.67 -17.39 -23.82
CA TYR A 314 -5.38 -17.16 -25.08
C TYR A 314 -5.96 -15.74 -25.21
N MET A 315 -6.10 -15.01 -24.09
CA MET A 315 -6.78 -13.73 -24.05
C MET A 315 -6.20 -12.81 -22.97
N ILE A 316 -6.24 -11.50 -23.22
CA ILE A 316 -5.79 -10.48 -22.25
C ILE A 316 -6.82 -10.30 -21.12
N HIS A 317 -6.34 -9.89 -19.95
CA HIS A 317 -7.10 -9.69 -18.72
C HIS A 317 -8.41 -8.91 -18.92
N HIS A 318 -8.34 -7.78 -19.63
CA HIS A 318 -9.53 -6.98 -19.88
C HIS A 318 -10.62 -7.77 -20.63
N LEU A 319 -10.27 -8.47 -21.70
CA LEU A 319 -11.26 -9.25 -22.45
C LEU A 319 -11.77 -10.45 -21.64
N LEU A 320 -10.91 -11.06 -20.82
CA LEU A 320 -11.30 -12.14 -19.91
C LEU A 320 -12.34 -11.73 -18.89
N SER A 321 -12.26 -10.48 -18.38
CA SER A 321 -13.21 -9.98 -17.39
C SER A 321 -14.67 -10.00 -17.87
N HIS A 322 -14.91 -10.03 -19.18
CA HIS A 322 -16.24 -10.10 -19.78
C HIS A 322 -16.81 -11.51 -19.92
N GLN A 323 -16.06 -12.56 -19.60
CA GLN A 323 -16.44 -13.96 -19.92
C GLN A 323 -17.07 -14.74 -18.75
N GLU A 324 -17.11 -14.20 -17.52
CA GLU A 324 -17.68 -14.86 -16.31
C GLU A 324 -17.35 -16.37 -16.23
N SER A 325 -16.11 -16.73 -16.55
CA SER A 325 -15.67 -18.11 -16.73
C SER A 325 -14.90 -18.64 -15.51
N GLU A 326 -14.68 -19.96 -15.46
CA GLU A 326 -13.78 -20.56 -14.45
C GLU A 326 -12.35 -19.99 -14.53
N ASP A 327 -11.88 -19.66 -15.73
CA ASP A 327 -10.58 -19.00 -15.90
C ASP A 327 -10.58 -17.58 -15.33
N TRP A 328 -11.70 -16.86 -15.44
CA TRP A 328 -11.87 -15.56 -14.78
C TRP A 328 -11.81 -15.70 -13.25
N LEU A 329 -12.48 -16.72 -12.69
CA LEU A 329 -12.40 -17.02 -11.26
C LEU A 329 -10.97 -17.37 -10.82
N LYS A 330 -10.22 -18.17 -11.58
CA LYS A 330 -8.81 -18.49 -11.29
C LYS A 330 -7.95 -17.22 -11.23
N VAL A 331 -8.10 -16.33 -12.20
CA VAL A 331 -7.36 -15.06 -12.24
C VAL A 331 -7.75 -14.15 -11.07
N ASN A 332 -9.05 -14.09 -10.72
CA ASN A 332 -9.50 -13.37 -9.54
C ASN A 332 -8.87 -13.91 -8.26
N GLN A 333 -8.86 -15.23 -8.06
CA GLN A 333 -8.22 -15.87 -6.90
C GLN A 333 -6.71 -15.58 -6.87
N PHE A 334 -6.03 -15.61 -8.02
CA PHE A 334 -4.60 -15.31 -8.11
C PHE A 334 -4.23 -13.90 -7.61
N PHE A 335 -5.07 -12.88 -7.84
CA PHE A 335 -4.85 -11.56 -7.22
C PHE A 335 -5.02 -11.60 -5.71
N LEU A 336 -6.06 -12.27 -5.20
CA LEU A 336 -6.29 -12.39 -3.76
C LEU A 336 -5.24 -13.27 -3.06
N GLU A 337 -4.57 -14.17 -3.78
CA GLU A 337 -3.40 -14.90 -3.30
C GLU A 337 -2.18 -13.99 -3.07
N GLN A 338 -2.07 -12.86 -3.77
CA GLN A 338 -1.03 -11.86 -3.49
C GLN A 338 -1.34 -11.13 -2.17
N VAL A 339 -2.61 -10.75 -1.97
CA VAL A 339 -3.08 -10.13 -0.72
C VAL A 339 -2.89 -11.07 0.47
N ALA A 340 -3.30 -12.34 0.32
CA ALA A 340 -3.14 -13.37 1.34
C ALA A 340 -1.67 -13.58 1.71
N TYR A 341 -0.77 -13.56 0.71
CA TYR A 341 0.66 -13.73 0.92
C TYR A 341 1.29 -12.56 1.70
N VAL A 342 0.93 -11.32 1.36
CA VAL A 342 1.35 -10.13 2.14
C VAL A 342 0.87 -10.28 3.58
N ALA A 343 -0.41 -10.62 3.79
CA ALA A 343 -0.98 -10.82 5.12
C ALA A 343 -0.24 -11.92 5.90
N ARG A 344 0.03 -13.08 5.28
CA ARG A 344 0.74 -14.20 5.90
C ARG A 344 2.16 -13.81 6.32
N LYS A 345 2.89 -13.10 5.46
CA LYS A 345 4.24 -12.65 5.78
C LYS A 345 4.26 -11.62 6.90
N LEU A 346 3.32 -10.68 6.92
CA LEU A 346 3.20 -9.70 8.00
C LEU A 346 2.75 -10.35 9.32
N ASP A 347 1.92 -11.40 9.27
CA ASP A 347 1.50 -12.13 10.47
C ASP A 347 2.63 -12.95 11.10
N ALA A 348 3.60 -13.38 10.29
CA ALA A 348 4.78 -14.08 10.76
C ALA A 348 5.83 -13.18 11.45
N ILE A 349 5.65 -11.84 11.42
CA ILE A 349 6.57 -10.87 12.02
C ILE A 349 6.00 -10.42 13.35
N GLN A 350 6.69 -10.74 14.45
CA GLN A 350 6.29 -10.31 15.79
C GLN A 350 6.79 -8.89 16.09
N GLU A 351 5.91 -8.04 16.62
CA GLU A 351 6.19 -6.66 17.05
C GLU A 351 5.62 -6.44 18.47
N GLY A 352 6.35 -6.94 19.47
CA GLY A 352 5.90 -6.94 20.87
C GLY A 352 4.78 -7.96 21.09
N SER A 353 3.62 -7.53 21.58
CA SER A 353 2.45 -8.42 21.81
C SER A 353 1.58 -8.66 20.58
N ARG A 354 1.85 -7.97 19.46
CA ARG A 354 1.07 -7.99 18.22
C ARG A 354 1.96 -8.41 17.05
N THR A 355 1.39 -8.91 15.97
CA THR A 355 2.12 -9.13 14.71
C THR A 355 2.16 -7.84 13.88
N ALA A 356 3.05 -7.76 12.89
CA ALA A 356 3.06 -6.63 11.96
C ALA A 356 1.74 -6.51 11.19
N LEU A 357 1.04 -7.64 10.93
CA LEU A 357 -0.32 -7.62 10.38
C LEU A 357 -1.32 -6.97 11.34
N ASP A 358 -1.27 -7.29 12.63
CA ASP A 358 -2.13 -6.68 13.64
C ASP A 358 -1.86 -5.15 13.77
N ASN A 359 -0.63 -4.70 13.51
CA ASN A 359 -0.25 -3.28 13.43
C ASN A 359 -0.45 -2.65 12.04
N SER A 360 -1.09 -3.34 11.10
CA SER A 360 -1.31 -2.83 9.74
C SER A 360 -2.78 -2.68 9.41
N ILE A 361 -3.07 -1.77 8.48
CA ILE A 361 -4.33 -1.62 7.76
C ILE A 361 -4.02 -1.92 6.28
N ILE A 362 -4.33 -3.14 5.84
CA ILE A 362 -4.13 -3.56 4.44
C ILE A 362 -5.50 -3.52 3.76
N MET A 363 -5.80 -2.40 3.09
CA MET A 363 -7.02 -2.24 2.31
C MET A 363 -6.81 -2.80 0.91
N TYR A 364 -7.68 -3.69 0.46
CA TYR A 364 -7.75 -4.14 -0.92
C TYR A 364 -9.05 -3.65 -1.57
N CYS A 365 -8.94 -3.10 -2.77
CA CYS A 365 -10.10 -2.59 -3.51
C CYS A 365 -10.00 -2.79 -5.03
N SER A 366 -11.13 -2.62 -5.72
CA SER A 366 -11.22 -2.58 -7.18
C SER A 366 -12.14 -1.46 -7.65
N SER A 367 -11.99 -1.01 -8.89
CA SER A 367 -12.76 0.10 -9.49
C SER A 367 -14.18 -0.28 -9.91
N MET A 368 -14.51 -1.57 -9.94
CA MET A 368 -15.82 -2.10 -10.30
C MET A 368 -16.05 -3.47 -9.68
N LEU A 369 -17.30 -3.87 -9.47
CA LEU A 369 -17.64 -5.19 -8.94
C LEU A 369 -17.42 -6.30 -9.97
N THR A 370 -17.81 -6.07 -11.22
CA THR A 370 -17.84 -7.07 -12.28
C THR A 370 -17.23 -6.51 -13.56
N GLY A 371 -16.86 -7.40 -14.49
CA GLY A 371 -16.34 -7.00 -15.81
C GLY A 371 -17.35 -6.22 -16.65
N SER A 372 -18.63 -6.22 -16.29
CA SER A 372 -19.67 -5.36 -16.86
C SER A 372 -19.66 -3.92 -16.32
N HIS A 373 -18.54 -3.48 -15.74
CA HIS A 373 -18.29 -2.10 -15.29
C HIS A 373 -19.20 -1.58 -14.16
N ASP A 374 -19.69 -2.45 -13.28
CA ASP A 374 -20.55 -2.03 -12.16
C ASP A 374 -19.74 -1.30 -11.06
N ALA A 375 -19.73 0.03 -11.10
CA ALA A 375 -19.08 0.88 -10.09
C ALA A 375 -20.01 1.29 -8.93
N THR A 376 -21.21 0.74 -8.85
CA THR A 376 -22.20 1.13 -7.81
C THR A 376 -21.98 0.43 -6.48
N LYS A 377 -21.05 -0.54 -6.40
CA LYS A 377 -20.76 -1.33 -5.20
C LYS A 377 -19.34 -1.89 -5.30
N LEU A 378 -18.37 -1.05 -5.02
CA LEU A 378 -16.95 -1.34 -5.11
C LEU A 378 -16.57 -2.55 -4.23
N PRO A 379 -15.76 -3.48 -4.75
CA PRO A 379 -15.10 -4.51 -3.95
C PRO A 379 -14.16 -3.88 -2.94
N VAL A 380 -14.40 -4.10 -1.64
CA VAL A 380 -13.54 -3.60 -0.57
C VAL A 380 -13.39 -4.63 0.54
N VAL A 381 -12.14 -4.93 0.90
CA VAL A 381 -11.80 -5.65 2.12
C VAL A 381 -10.65 -4.98 2.85
N ILE A 382 -10.61 -5.10 4.17
CA ILE A 382 -9.49 -4.64 5.00
C ILE A 382 -8.96 -5.82 5.82
N LEU A 383 -7.64 -5.99 5.83
CA LEU A 383 -6.93 -6.98 6.63
C LEU A 383 -6.05 -6.30 7.67
N GLY A 384 -5.95 -6.94 8.85
CA GLY A 384 -5.18 -6.43 9.97
C GLY A 384 -6.03 -5.56 10.91
N ARG A 385 -5.46 -5.19 12.06
CA ARG A 385 -6.20 -4.54 13.16
C ARG A 385 -5.84 -3.07 13.35
N GLY A 386 -4.96 -2.52 12.51
CA GLY A 386 -4.53 -1.12 12.59
C GLY A 386 -3.97 -0.72 13.96
N GLY A 387 -3.24 -1.62 14.63
CA GLY A 387 -2.78 -1.41 16.00
C GLY A 387 -3.91 -1.51 17.03
N GLY A 388 -4.91 -2.36 16.79
CA GLY A 388 -6.09 -2.52 17.64
C GLY A 388 -7.17 -1.44 17.47
N LYS A 389 -7.02 -0.56 16.46
CA LYS A 389 -7.96 0.52 16.17
C LYS A 389 -9.15 0.11 15.30
N LEU A 390 -9.07 -1.07 14.67
CA LEU A 390 -10.13 -1.62 13.82
C LEU A 390 -10.74 -2.87 14.47
N GLU A 391 -12.06 -2.93 14.45
CA GLU A 391 -12.82 -4.13 14.80
C GLU A 391 -12.98 -5.02 13.56
N THR A 392 -12.22 -6.11 13.50
CA THR A 392 -12.23 -7.08 12.38
C THR A 392 -13.10 -8.30 12.66
N GLY A 393 -13.19 -9.22 11.70
CA GLY A 393 -14.04 -10.39 11.81
C GLY A 393 -15.50 -10.10 11.50
N ARG A 394 -15.78 -9.06 10.70
CA ARG A 394 -17.14 -8.56 10.44
C ARG A 394 -17.41 -8.41 8.95
N VAL A 395 -18.68 -8.52 8.61
CA VAL A 395 -19.25 -8.13 7.32
C VAL A 395 -20.07 -6.86 7.55
N LEU A 396 -19.67 -5.76 6.93
CA LEU A 396 -20.38 -4.48 6.99
C LEU A 396 -21.15 -4.29 5.69
N ASP A 397 -22.48 -4.21 5.77
CA ASP A 397 -23.36 -4.02 4.61
C ASP A 397 -23.97 -2.62 4.61
N TYR A 398 -23.56 -1.81 3.64
CA TYR A 398 -24.01 -0.43 3.44
C TYR A 398 -24.99 -0.28 2.27
N LEU A 399 -25.42 -1.37 1.62
CA LEU A 399 -26.25 -1.27 0.40
C LEU A 399 -27.53 -0.45 0.61
N ASP A 400 -28.19 -0.63 1.76
CA ASP A 400 -29.43 0.05 2.12
C ASP A 400 -29.21 1.24 3.07
N LYS A 401 -27.95 1.66 3.25
CA LYS A 401 -27.59 2.77 4.14
C LYS A 401 -27.51 4.08 3.35
N PRO A 402 -27.93 5.22 3.94
CA PRO A 402 -27.84 6.53 3.28
C PRO A 402 -26.38 6.96 3.07
N ASN A 403 -25.53 6.70 4.06
CA ASN A 403 -24.09 6.92 3.95
C ASN A 403 -23.40 5.62 3.50
N ARG A 404 -23.13 5.52 2.20
CA ARG A 404 -22.39 4.40 1.59
C ARG A 404 -21.29 4.89 0.64
N LYS A 405 -20.74 6.08 0.92
CA LYS A 405 -19.66 6.66 0.11
C LYS A 405 -18.32 6.05 0.52
N MET A 406 -17.49 5.70 -0.46
CA MET A 406 -16.14 5.19 -0.20
C MET A 406 -15.28 6.25 0.50
N CYS A 407 -15.51 7.55 0.22
CA CYS A 407 -14.84 8.62 0.97
C CYS A 407 -15.19 8.67 2.45
N SER A 408 -16.36 8.16 2.85
CA SER A 408 -16.70 8.01 4.27
C SER A 408 -15.80 6.98 4.96
N LEU A 409 -15.46 5.89 4.27
CA LEU A 409 -14.46 4.92 4.75
C LEU A 409 -13.10 5.61 4.88
N TYR A 410 -12.70 6.40 3.89
CA TYR A 410 -11.42 7.11 3.91
C TYR A 410 -11.30 8.09 5.08
N LEU A 411 -12.36 8.85 5.39
CA LEU A 411 -12.42 9.68 6.59
C LEU A 411 -12.21 8.86 7.87
N SER A 412 -12.91 7.73 8.02
CA SER A 412 -12.75 6.85 9.19
C SER A 412 -11.33 6.29 9.30
N LEU A 413 -10.71 5.87 8.19
CA LEU A 413 -9.34 5.35 8.19
C LEU A 413 -8.30 6.43 8.49
N MET A 414 -8.46 7.65 7.95
CA MET A 414 -7.60 8.79 8.28
C MET A 414 -7.69 9.14 9.77
N ASP A 415 -8.90 9.12 10.36
CA ASP A 415 -9.08 9.34 11.80
C ASP A 415 -8.34 8.28 12.63
N LYS A 416 -8.37 6.99 12.24
CA LYS A 416 -7.56 5.94 12.91
C LYS A 416 -6.06 6.17 12.75
N TYR A 417 -5.65 6.85 11.69
CA TYR A 417 -4.25 7.19 11.40
C TYR A 417 -3.82 8.56 11.96
N GLY A 418 -4.69 9.26 12.69
CA GLY A 418 -4.40 10.54 13.34
C GLY A 418 -4.57 11.79 12.46
N LEU A 419 -5.11 11.64 11.25
CA LEU A 419 -5.42 12.74 10.34
C LEU A 419 -6.92 13.03 10.35
N HIS A 420 -7.33 14.12 11.00
CA HIS A 420 -8.73 14.52 11.11
C HIS A 420 -9.09 15.59 10.08
N LEU A 421 -10.02 15.28 9.17
CA LEU A 421 -10.50 16.19 8.12
C LEU A 421 -12.02 16.34 8.19
N ASP A 422 -12.55 17.55 8.03
CA ASP A 422 -14.01 17.75 8.01
C ASP A 422 -14.67 17.12 6.77
N GLN A 423 -13.94 17.08 5.65
CA GLN A 423 -14.42 16.56 4.37
C GLN A 423 -13.29 15.91 3.59
N PHE A 424 -13.61 14.86 2.82
CA PHE A 424 -12.72 14.26 1.84
C PHE A 424 -13.53 13.75 0.64
N GLY A 425 -13.06 14.04 -0.58
CA GLY A 425 -13.75 13.68 -1.81
C GLY A 425 -15.23 14.09 -1.78
N ASP A 426 -16.13 13.12 -1.94
CA ASP A 426 -17.57 13.32 -1.96
C ASP A 426 -18.26 13.19 -0.59
N SER A 427 -17.51 13.04 0.52
CA SER A 427 -18.07 12.80 1.85
C SER A 427 -17.59 13.80 2.92
N ASN A 428 -18.50 14.11 3.85
CA ASN A 428 -18.28 14.86 5.09
C ASN A 428 -18.67 14.04 6.33
N GLU A 429 -19.02 12.76 6.16
CA GLU A 429 -19.53 11.89 7.20
C GLU A 429 -18.68 10.61 7.27
N ARG A 430 -18.33 10.16 8.48
CA ARG A 430 -17.56 8.92 8.69
C ARG A 430 -18.48 7.71 8.59
N LEU A 431 -17.90 6.54 8.30
CA LEU A 431 -18.55 5.28 8.61
C LEU A 431 -18.35 4.97 10.10
N ALA A 432 -19.44 4.92 10.86
CA ALA A 432 -19.40 4.79 12.32
C ALA A 432 -18.88 3.43 12.79
N GLU A 433 -19.09 2.38 11.99
CA GLU A 433 -18.73 1.01 12.32
C GLU A 433 -17.24 0.68 12.06
N ILE A 434 -16.45 1.61 11.49
CA ILE A 434 -15.03 1.40 11.13
C ILE A 434 -14.06 1.64 12.28
#